data_AF-A0A1G4IDM9-F1
#
_entry.id   AF-A0A1G4IDM9-F1
#
_cell.length_a   1.000
_cell.length_b   1.000
_cell.length_c   1.000
_cell.angle_alpha   90.00
_cell.angle_beta   90.00
_cell.angle_gamma   90.00
#
_symmetry.space_group_name_H-M   'P 1'
#
loop_
_entity.id
_entity.type
_entity.pdbx_description
1 polymer ?
#
loop_
_entity_poly.entity_id
_entity_poly.type
_entity_poly.pdbx_seq_one_letter_code
_entity_poly.pdbx_strand_id
1 'polypeptide(L)'
;MVNLRLQVAVVGAPTVGKTAFVQMLHSNGTTFPKNYLMTLGCDFIVKEVPVDDDNTVEMIIFDVSGQREYEPMVSSYLQNTAVFIVMYDVSNKVTFEACARWVNQVRTNSKESVGILIANKSDLSDKAEVTDRQGKDLANANKMKFYKISTLRGVGITEPIDEIARHYVDAYQKRIEQLTQMR
;
A
#
# COMPACT_ATOMS: atom_id res chain seq x y z
N MET A 1 3.78 -24.20 -11.72
CA MET A 1 3.16 -23.07 -10.99
C MET A 1 4.14 -22.60 -9.94
N VAL A 2 4.74 -21.42 -10.14
CA VAL A 2 5.64 -20.81 -9.15
C VAL A 2 4.76 -20.01 -8.20
N ASN A 3 4.84 -20.25 -6.90
CA ASN A 3 4.14 -19.42 -5.93
C ASN A 3 4.99 -18.17 -5.67
N LEU A 4 4.56 -17.05 -6.23
CA LEU A 4 5.22 -15.75 -6.09
C LEU A 4 4.70 -15.07 -4.83
N ARG A 5 5.59 -14.82 -3.87
CA ARG A 5 5.26 -14.16 -2.60
C ARG A 5 5.76 -12.73 -2.58
N LEU A 6 4.88 -11.80 -2.25
CA LEU A 6 5.18 -10.38 -2.22
C LEU A 6 4.79 -9.76 -0.89
N GLN A 7 5.73 -9.10 -0.23
CA GLN A 7 5.46 -8.34 1.00
C GLN A 7 5.11 -6.89 0.68
N VAL A 8 3.97 -6.45 1.22
CA VAL A 8 3.44 -5.08 1.07
C VAL A 8 3.24 -4.48 2.45
N ALA A 9 3.76 -3.29 2.71
CA ALA A 9 3.48 -2.57 3.95
C ALA A 9 2.56 -1.37 3.71
N VAL A 10 1.51 -1.24 4.53
CA VAL A 10 0.61 -0.09 4.52
C VAL A 10 0.94 0.81 5.70
N VAL A 11 1.43 2.02 5.41
CA VAL A 11 1.88 3.01 6.38
C VAL A 11 1.16 4.35 6.18
N GLY A 12 1.23 5.24 7.17
CA GLY A 12 0.53 6.50 7.17
C GLY A 12 0.04 6.90 8.54
N ALA A 13 -0.41 8.14 8.70
CA ALA A 13 -0.89 8.67 9.98
C ALA A 13 -2.02 7.79 10.59
N PRO A 14 -2.30 7.92 11.91
CA PRO A 14 -3.49 7.31 12.50
C PRO A 14 -4.76 7.76 11.76
N THR A 15 -5.83 6.99 11.86
CA THR A 15 -7.19 7.32 11.35
C THR A 15 -7.36 7.55 9.83
N VAL A 16 -6.30 7.42 9.01
CA VAL A 16 -6.37 7.57 7.54
C VAL A 16 -7.09 6.41 6.83
N GLY A 17 -7.34 5.29 7.52
CA GLY A 17 -8.10 4.15 7.00
C GLY A 17 -7.27 2.92 6.58
N LYS A 18 -6.01 2.78 7.03
CA LYS A 18 -5.12 1.66 6.68
C LYS A 18 -5.72 0.28 7.02
N THR A 19 -6.14 0.08 8.25
CA THR A 19 -6.78 -1.16 8.72
C THR A 19 -8.05 -1.46 7.93
N ALA A 20 -8.89 -0.47 7.70
CA ALA A 20 -10.10 -0.65 6.90
C ALA A 20 -9.78 -1.04 5.45
N PHE A 21 -8.73 -0.46 4.87
CA PHE A 21 -8.27 -0.80 3.53
C PHE A 21 -7.80 -2.25 3.46
N VAL A 22 -6.94 -2.67 4.39
CA VAL A 22 -6.47 -4.06 4.47
C VAL A 22 -7.63 -5.05 4.65
N GLN A 23 -8.59 -4.74 5.54
CA GLN A 23 -9.78 -5.58 5.74
C GLN A 23 -10.71 -5.62 4.52
N MET A 24 -10.84 -4.51 3.79
CA MET A 24 -11.59 -4.47 2.53
C MET A 24 -10.90 -5.30 1.44
N LEU A 25 -9.57 -5.31 1.35
CA LEU A 25 -8.84 -6.19 0.44
C LEU A 25 -9.04 -7.67 0.79
N HIS A 26 -8.98 -8.00 2.08
CA HIS A 26 -9.22 -9.36 2.58
C HIS A 26 -10.62 -9.85 2.19
N SER A 27 -11.64 -9.00 2.37
CA SER A 27 -13.04 -9.33 2.08
C SER A 27 -13.48 -9.11 0.63
N ASN A 28 -12.57 -8.87 -0.32
CA ASN A 28 -12.92 -8.56 -1.72
C ASN A 28 -13.88 -7.36 -1.86
N GLY A 29 -13.74 -6.35 -1.00
CA GLY A 29 -14.58 -5.16 -0.99
C GLY A 29 -16.01 -5.38 -0.47
N THR A 30 -16.31 -6.54 0.11
CA THR A 30 -17.69 -6.88 0.54
C THR A 30 -18.00 -6.47 1.98
N THR A 31 -17.00 -6.41 2.86
CA THR A 31 -17.22 -6.25 4.30
C THR A 31 -16.37 -5.13 4.87
N PHE A 32 -16.99 -3.96 5.03
CA PHE A 32 -16.37 -2.84 5.74
C PHE A 32 -16.40 -3.07 7.26
N PRO A 33 -15.30 -2.84 8.00
CA PRO A 33 -15.27 -3.04 9.45
C PRO A 33 -16.20 -2.06 10.17
N LYS A 34 -17.11 -2.59 10.99
CA LYS A 34 -18.14 -1.80 11.70
C LYS A 34 -17.61 -1.05 12.93
N ASN A 35 -16.53 -1.54 13.52
CA ASN A 35 -15.91 -0.95 14.72
C ASN A 35 -14.51 -0.45 14.39
N TYR A 36 -14.22 0.81 14.77
CA TYR A 36 -12.86 1.31 14.73
C TYR A 36 -12.10 0.80 15.96
N LEU A 37 -11.15 -0.11 15.71
CA LEU A 37 -10.14 -0.50 16.68
C LEU A 37 -8.80 0.05 16.21
N MET A 38 -8.07 0.63 17.14
CA MET A 38 -6.74 1.17 16.89
C MET A 38 -5.73 0.03 16.78
N THR A 39 -4.98 -0.03 15.67
CA THR A 39 -3.91 -1.03 15.50
C THR A 39 -2.78 -0.77 16.48
N LEU A 40 -2.45 -1.78 17.29
CA LEU A 40 -1.29 -1.79 18.18
C LEU A 40 -0.15 -2.55 17.49
N GLY A 41 1.00 -1.92 17.29
CA GLY A 41 2.12 -2.54 16.56
C GLY A 41 1.82 -2.76 15.08
N CYS A 42 1.67 -4.02 14.66
CA CYS A 42 1.42 -4.42 13.28
C CYS A 42 0.58 -5.69 13.24
N ASP A 43 -0.34 -5.75 12.28
CA ASP A 43 -1.08 -6.97 11.92
C ASP A 43 -0.82 -7.28 10.43
N PHE A 44 -1.21 -8.46 9.95
CA PHE A 44 -1.11 -8.79 8.53
C PHE A 44 -2.24 -9.70 8.04
N ILE A 45 -2.50 -9.61 6.73
CA ILE A 45 -3.31 -10.58 6.01
C ILE A 45 -2.49 -11.23 4.92
N VAL A 46 -2.95 -12.39 4.45
CA VAL A 46 -2.47 -13.00 3.21
C VAL A 46 -3.59 -12.89 2.17
N LYS A 47 -3.24 -12.41 0.98
CA LYS A 47 -4.17 -12.21 -0.13
C LYS A 47 -3.62 -12.83 -1.40
N GLU A 48 -4.35 -13.79 -1.95
CA GLU A 48 -4.08 -14.29 -3.30
C GLU A 48 -4.65 -13.32 -4.34
N VAL A 49 -3.81 -12.90 -5.28
CA VAL A 49 -4.16 -11.99 -6.37
C VAL A 49 -3.87 -12.71 -7.69
N PRO A 50 -4.90 -13.22 -8.39
CA PRO A 50 -4.72 -13.82 -9.70
C PRO A 50 -4.33 -12.74 -10.71
N VAL A 51 -3.33 -13.03 -11.54
CA VAL A 51 -2.80 -12.11 -12.56
C VAL A 51 -3.25 -12.54 -13.95
N ASP A 52 -3.12 -13.83 -14.24
CA ASP A 52 -3.57 -14.49 -15.48
C ASP A 52 -3.93 -15.95 -15.16
N ASP A 53 -4.17 -16.77 -16.20
CA ASP A 53 -4.60 -18.17 -16.06
C ASP A 53 -3.55 -19.05 -15.35
N ASP A 54 -2.26 -18.69 -15.41
CA ASP A 54 -1.14 -19.49 -14.92
C ASP A 54 -0.43 -18.87 -13.70
N ASN A 55 -0.66 -17.59 -13.41
CA ASN A 55 0.06 -16.83 -12.40
C ASN A 55 -0.86 -16.24 -11.32
N THR A 56 -0.53 -16.55 -10.06
CA THR A 56 -1.13 -15.96 -8.86
C THR A 56 -0.02 -15.43 -7.95
N VAL A 57 -0.21 -14.23 -7.42
CA VAL A 57 0.70 -13.63 -6.43
C VAL A 57 0.08 -13.73 -5.04
N GLU A 58 0.79 -14.35 -4.10
CA GLU A 58 0.44 -14.37 -2.68
C GLU A 58 1.02 -13.11 -2.01
N MET A 59 0.16 -12.11 -1.75
CA MET A 59 0.56 -10.87 -1.09
C MET A 59 0.40 -10.98 0.42
N ILE A 60 1.49 -10.76 1.14
CA ILE A 60 1.49 -10.59 2.59
C ILE A 60 1.42 -9.10 2.86
N ILE A 61 0.25 -8.63 3.31
CA ILE A 61 -0.04 -7.21 3.47
C ILE A 61 -0.02 -6.85 4.95
N PHE A 62 0.97 -6.07 5.36
CA PHE A 62 1.16 -5.58 6.72
C PHE A 62 0.34 -4.30 6.95
N ASP A 63 -0.58 -4.32 7.92
CA ASP A 63 -1.24 -3.13 8.49
C ASP A 63 -0.38 -2.58 9.63
N VAL A 64 0.35 -1.49 9.36
CA VAL A 64 1.27 -0.91 10.34
C VAL A 64 0.56 0.19 11.13
N SER A 65 0.74 0.20 12.45
CA SER A 65 0.19 1.28 13.28
C SER A 65 0.73 2.64 12.84
N GLY A 66 -0.16 3.64 12.81
CA GLY A 66 0.22 5.02 12.49
C GLY A 66 0.74 5.81 13.69
N GLN A 67 0.73 5.21 14.88
CA GLN A 67 1.10 5.84 16.14
C GLN A 67 2.60 5.91 16.30
N ARG A 68 3.08 7.02 16.88
CA ARG A 68 4.52 7.27 17.04
C ARG A 68 5.17 6.30 18.02
N GLU A 69 4.39 5.86 18.99
CA GLU A 69 4.77 4.92 20.04
C GLU A 69 5.23 3.57 19.46
N TYR A 70 4.73 3.19 18.27
CA TYR A 70 5.09 1.95 17.58
C TYR A 70 6.14 2.16 16.47
N GLU A 71 6.58 3.40 16.21
CA GLU A 71 7.60 3.70 15.19
C GLU A 71 8.90 2.89 15.33
N PRO A 72 9.42 2.60 16.54
CA PRO A 72 10.60 1.75 16.69
C PRO A 72 10.42 0.32 16.16
N MET A 73 9.18 -0.18 16.15
CA MET A 73 8.85 -1.52 15.62
C MET A 73 8.68 -1.51 14.10
N VAL A 74 8.38 -0.35 13.49
CA VAL A 74 8.14 -0.23 12.04
C VAL A 74 9.33 -0.72 11.23
N SER A 75 10.56 -0.42 11.67
CA SER A 75 11.77 -0.80 10.96
C SER A 75 11.91 -2.32 10.77
N SER A 76 11.50 -3.15 11.75
CA SER A 76 11.59 -4.61 11.62
C SER A 76 10.57 -5.18 10.63
N TYR A 77 9.41 -4.54 10.47
CA TYR A 77 8.41 -4.93 9.47
C TYR A 77 8.81 -4.52 8.04
N LEU A 78 9.60 -3.46 7.90
CA LEU A 78 9.96 -2.89 6.60
C LEU A 78 11.20 -3.52 5.93
N GLN A 79 12.04 -4.27 6.67
CA GLN A 79 13.34 -4.75 6.17
C GLN A 79 13.28 -5.58 4.88
N ASN A 80 12.19 -6.33 4.66
CA ASN A 80 12.01 -7.16 3.47
C ASN A 80 10.82 -6.73 2.61
N THR A 81 10.27 -5.55 2.89
CA THR A 81 9.12 -5.03 2.16
C THR A 81 9.56 -4.58 0.76
N ALA A 82 9.05 -5.27 -0.26
CA ALA A 82 9.27 -4.96 -1.66
C ALA A 82 8.39 -3.78 -2.13
N VAL A 83 7.22 -3.59 -1.50
CA VAL A 83 6.25 -2.57 -1.88
C VAL A 83 5.71 -1.85 -0.65
N PHE A 84 5.68 -0.53 -0.67
CA PHE A 84 5.05 0.24 0.39
C PHE A 84 3.92 1.11 -0.15
N ILE A 85 2.84 1.16 0.63
CA ILE A 85 1.67 1.99 0.41
C ILE A 85 1.68 3.05 1.52
N VAL A 86 1.84 4.32 1.14
CA VAL A 86 1.66 5.46 2.05
C VAL A 86 0.26 6.01 1.85
N MET A 87 -0.53 6.09 2.92
CA MET A 87 -1.92 6.53 2.84
C MET A 87 -2.16 7.82 3.62
N TYR A 88 -2.97 8.70 3.07
CA TYR A 88 -3.50 9.88 3.76
C TYR A 88 -5.02 10.03 3.55
N ASP A 89 -5.64 10.86 4.38
CA ASP A 89 -7.05 11.22 4.30
C ASP A 89 -7.18 12.53 3.52
N VAL A 90 -7.93 12.53 2.41
CA VAL A 90 -8.13 13.74 1.58
C VAL A 90 -8.72 14.91 2.35
N SER A 91 -9.48 14.65 3.41
CA SER A 91 -10.15 15.66 4.25
C SER A 91 -9.30 16.15 5.42
N ASN A 92 -8.03 15.72 5.52
CA ASN A 92 -7.14 16.12 6.60
C ASN A 92 -5.71 16.33 6.10
N LYS A 93 -5.34 17.60 5.89
CA LYS A 93 -4.04 18.02 5.38
C LYS A 93 -2.87 17.59 6.26
N VAL A 94 -3.06 17.53 7.58
CA VAL A 94 -2.00 17.08 8.53
C VAL A 94 -1.57 15.65 8.21
N THR A 95 -2.50 14.79 7.77
CA THR A 95 -2.18 13.41 7.38
C THR A 95 -1.36 13.33 6.09
N PHE A 96 -1.59 14.27 5.15
CA PHE A 96 -0.81 14.39 3.92
C PHE A 96 0.60 14.92 4.19
N GLU A 97 0.74 15.94 5.04
CA GLU A 97 2.06 16.46 5.45
C GLU A 97 2.89 15.38 6.15
N ALA A 98 2.24 14.49 6.90
CA ALA A 98 2.90 13.34 7.53
C ALA A 98 3.44 12.32 6.52
N CYS A 99 2.95 12.25 5.28
CA CYS A 99 3.42 11.29 4.28
C CYS A 99 4.91 11.40 4.00
N ALA A 100 5.48 12.62 3.97
CA ALA A 100 6.90 12.82 3.73
C ALA A 100 7.77 12.09 4.77
N ARG A 101 7.35 12.11 6.05
CA ARG A 101 8.01 11.36 7.13
C ARG A 101 7.98 9.85 6.86
N TRP A 102 6.81 9.33 6.50
CA TRP A 102 6.63 7.89 6.22
C TRP A 102 7.45 7.44 5.02
N VAL A 103 7.48 8.22 3.93
CA VAL A 103 8.32 7.91 2.76
C VAL A 103 9.79 7.84 3.16
N ASN A 104 10.30 8.83 3.91
CA ASN A 104 11.69 8.84 4.36
C ASN A 104 12.03 7.63 5.24
N GLN A 105 11.13 7.27 6.17
CA GLN A 105 11.32 6.12 7.05
C GLN A 105 11.39 4.81 6.26
N VAL A 106 10.49 4.61 5.29
CA VAL A 106 10.51 3.41 4.45
C VAL A 106 11.76 3.36 3.57
N ARG A 107 12.09 4.45 2.87
CA ARG A 107 13.24 4.51 1.96
C ARG A 107 14.58 4.34 2.68
N THR A 108 14.66 4.69 3.96
CA THR A 108 15.84 4.42 4.79
C THR A 108 16.05 2.92 5.02
N ASN A 109 14.97 2.14 5.14
CA ASN A 109 15.02 0.70 5.40
C ASN A 109 14.98 -0.15 4.11
N SER A 110 14.33 0.33 3.05
CA SER A 110 14.16 -0.39 1.78
C SER A 110 14.28 0.56 0.58
N LYS A 111 15.52 0.79 0.14
CA LYS A 111 15.85 1.79 -0.90
C LYS A 111 15.18 1.50 -2.25
N GLU A 112 15.17 0.23 -2.66
CA GLU A 112 14.68 -0.23 -3.96
C GLU A 112 13.19 -0.57 -3.99
N SER A 113 12.45 -0.32 -2.90
CA SER A 113 11.03 -0.67 -2.82
C SER A 113 10.16 0.12 -3.82
N VAL A 114 9.12 -0.51 -4.35
CA VAL A 114 8.08 0.16 -5.15
C VAL A 114 7.17 0.93 -4.20
N GLY A 115 6.91 2.20 -4.49
CA GLY A 115 6.10 3.05 -3.63
C GLY A 115 4.77 3.46 -4.26
N ILE A 116 3.71 3.44 -3.47
CA ILE A 116 2.37 3.93 -3.84
C ILE A 116 1.90 4.94 -2.80
N LEU A 117 1.38 6.08 -3.29
CA LEU A 117 0.69 7.07 -2.48
C LEU A 117 -0.82 6.91 -2.71
N ILE A 118 -1.57 6.73 -1.63
CA ILE A 118 -3.03 6.60 -1.67
C ILE A 118 -3.67 7.79 -0.97
N ALA A 119 -4.49 8.52 -1.72
CA ALA A 119 -5.44 9.51 -1.23
C ALA A 119 -6.76 8.81 -0.89
N ASN A 120 -6.96 8.46 0.38
CA ASN A 120 -8.14 7.74 0.84
C ASN A 120 -9.27 8.69 1.24
N LYS A 121 -10.46 8.12 1.46
CA LYS A 121 -11.71 8.81 1.81
C LYS A 121 -12.16 9.80 0.74
N SER A 122 -11.96 9.45 -0.53
CA SER A 122 -12.42 10.28 -1.66
C SER A 122 -13.93 10.50 -1.70
N ASP A 123 -14.71 9.71 -0.96
CA ASP A 123 -16.14 9.96 -0.69
C ASP A 123 -16.39 11.26 0.10
N LEU A 124 -15.36 11.85 0.70
CA LEU A 124 -15.37 13.16 1.35
C LEU A 124 -14.79 14.26 0.45
N SER A 125 -14.96 14.15 -0.88
CA SER A 125 -14.42 15.11 -1.85
C SER A 125 -14.77 16.56 -1.56
N ASP A 126 -15.97 16.81 -1.04
CA ASP A 126 -16.46 18.16 -0.73
C ASP A 126 -15.76 18.79 0.48
N LYS A 127 -15.09 17.96 1.29
CA LYS A 127 -14.28 18.35 2.44
C LYS A 127 -12.79 18.19 2.18
N ALA A 128 -12.39 17.98 0.92
CA ALA A 128 -10.98 17.75 0.60
C ALA A 128 -10.14 18.98 0.91
N GLU A 129 -9.12 18.81 1.75
CA GLU A 129 -8.12 19.83 2.08
C GLU A 129 -6.86 19.70 1.20
N VAL A 130 -6.75 18.61 0.43
CA VAL A 130 -5.62 18.29 -0.43
C VAL A 130 -6.11 18.00 -1.84
N THR A 131 -5.57 18.73 -2.81
CA THR A 131 -5.92 18.56 -4.22
C THR A 131 -5.23 17.33 -4.83
N ASP A 132 -5.84 16.75 -5.87
CA ASP A 132 -5.25 15.64 -6.62
C ASP A 132 -3.90 16.03 -7.24
N ARG A 133 -3.71 17.30 -7.58
CA ARG A 133 -2.43 17.83 -8.07
C ARG A 133 -1.35 17.72 -7.00
N GLN A 134 -1.62 18.15 -5.76
CA GLN A 134 -0.66 18.03 -4.66
C GLN A 134 -0.28 16.57 -4.38
N GLY A 135 -1.27 15.67 -4.41
CA GLY A 135 -1.03 14.23 -4.26
C GLY A 135 -0.11 13.68 -5.36
N LYS A 136 -0.41 14.00 -6.63
CA LYS A 136 0.42 13.60 -7.78
C LYS A 136 1.83 14.19 -7.71
N ASP A 137 1.96 15.45 -7.34
CA ASP A 137 3.25 16.13 -7.22
C ASP A 137 4.12 15.46 -6.14
N LEU A 138 3.55 15.13 -4.97
CA LEU A 138 4.26 14.40 -3.91
C LEU A 138 4.68 12.99 -4.37
N ALA A 139 3.78 12.27 -5.03
CA ALA A 139 4.08 10.93 -5.54
C ALA A 139 5.22 10.97 -6.58
N ASN A 140 5.15 11.88 -7.55
CA ASN A 140 6.16 12.07 -8.58
C ASN A 140 7.52 12.43 -7.98
N ALA A 141 7.56 13.37 -7.02
CA ALA A 141 8.79 13.76 -6.33
C ALA A 141 9.49 12.59 -5.63
N ASN A 142 8.74 11.56 -5.23
CA ASN A 142 9.25 10.38 -4.54
C ASN A 142 9.28 9.11 -5.40
N LYS A 143 9.06 9.23 -6.72
CA LYS A 143 8.99 8.12 -7.68
C LYS A 143 7.96 7.05 -7.28
N MET A 144 6.79 7.51 -6.85
CA MET A 144 5.67 6.69 -6.42
C MET A 144 4.51 6.80 -7.40
N LYS A 145 3.67 5.77 -7.45
CA LYS A 145 2.36 5.86 -8.12
C LYS A 145 1.35 6.58 -7.22
N PHE A 146 0.35 7.23 -7.81
CA PHE A 146 -0.71 7.92 -7.07
C PHE A 146 -2.06 7.28 -7.37
N TYR A 147 -2.82 6.97 -6.32
CA TYR A 147 -4.20 6.51 -6.43
C TYR A 147 -5.11 7.29 -5.49
N LYS A 148 -6.33 7.52 -5.94
CA LYS A 148 -7.40 8.11 -5.14
C LYS A 148 -8.49 7.07 -4.98
N ILE A 149 -8.82 6.75 -3.74
CA ILE A 149 -9.70 5.62 -3.41
C ILE A 149 -10.74 6.04 -2.38
N SER A 150 -11.82 5.27 -2.26
CA SER A 150 -12.68 5.29 -1.08
C SER A 150 -12.76 3.89 -0.53
N THR A 151 -12.04 3.64 0.57
CA THR A 151 -12.18 2.38 1.30
C THR A 151 -13.60 2.15 1.77
N LEU A 152 -14.31 3.21 2.20
CA LEU A 152 -15.70 3.10 2.68
C LEU A 152 -16.64 2.62 1.57
N ARG A 153 -16.44 3.10 0.34
CA ARG A 153 -17.28 2.75 -0.81
C ARG A 153 -16.77 1.55 -1.59
N GLY A 154 -15.61 1.00 -1.23
CA GLY A 154 -14.93 -0.05 -2.01
C GLY A 154 -14.46 0.42 -3.40
N VAL A 155 -14.36 1.74 -3.62
CA VAL A 155 -13.99 2.32 -4.92
C VAL A 155 -12.48 2.47 -5.00
N GLY A 156 -11.86 2.01 -6.08
CA GLY A 156 -10.44 2.22 -6.34
C GLY A 156 -9.49 1.33 -5.51
N ILE A 157 -10.02 0.38 -4.73
CA ILE A 157 -9.22 -0.35 -3.74
C ILE A 157 -8.38 -1.48 -4.34
N THR A 158 -8.81 -2.07 -5.46
CA THR A 158 -8.13 -3.24 -6.05
C THR A 158 -7.06 -2.82 -7.05
N GLU A 159 -7.26 -1.70 -7.73
CA GLU A 159 -6.40 -1.20 -8.80
C GLU A 159 -4.92 -1.09 -8.40
N PRO A 160 -4.55 -0.54 -7.22
CA PRO A 160 -3.15 -0.51 -6.79
C PRO A 160 -2.58 -1.92 -6.61
N ILE A 161 -3.37 -2.84 -6.04
CA ILE A 161 -2.96 -4.21 -5.72
C ILE A 161 -2.78 -5.03 -7.00
N ASP A 162 -3.71 -4.93 -7.93
CA ASP A 162 -3.65 -5.64 -9.20
C ASP A 162 -2.50 -5.13 -10.07
N GLU A 163 -2.21 -3.82 -10.06
CA GLU A 163 -1.06 -3.25 -10.79
C GLU A 163 0.27 -3.75 -10.19
N ILE A 164 0.39 -3.81 -8.86
CA ILE A 164 1.56 -4.37 -8.20
C ILE A 164 1.76 -5.84 -8.59
N ALA A 165 0.69 -6.64 -8.57
CA ALA A 165 0.74 -8.06 -8.89
C ALA A 165 1.28 -8.30 -10.31
N ARG A 166 0.69 -7.59 -11.29
CA ARG A 166 1.13 -7.64 -12.69
C ARG A 166 2.60 -7.26 -12.84
N HIS A 167 3.01 -6.13 -12.28
CA HIS A 167 4.41 -5.70 -12.36
C HIS A 167 5.38 -6.70 -11.72
N TYR A 168 4.97 -7.37 -10.64
CA TYR A 168 5.80 -8.37 -9.98
C TYR A 168 5.98 -9.62 -10.83
N VAL A 169 4.91 -10.11 -11.46
CA VAL A 169 4.96 -11.24 -12.41
C VAL A 169 5.83 -10.89 -13.62
N ASP A 170 5.63 -9.72 -14.22
CA ASP A 170 6.42 -9.26 -15.38
C ASP A 170 7.92 -9.17 -15.05
N ALA A 171 8.26 -8.63 -13.87
CA ALA A 171 9.64 -8.54 -13.42
C ALA A 171 10.27 -9.92 -13.19
N TYR A 172 9.48 -10.85 -12.64
CA TYR A 172 9.91 -12.24 -12.45
C TYR A 172 10.17 -12.94 -13.78
N GLN A 173 9.26 -12.84 -14.75
CA GLN A 173 9.40 -13.46 -16.06
C GLN A 173 10.62 -12.93 -16.82
N LYS A 174 10.80 -11.60 -16.88
CA LYS A 174 11.99 -10.97 -17.46
C LYS A 174 13.28 -11.47 -16.82
N ARG A 175 13.27 -11.68 -15.49
CA ARG A 175 14.44 -12.20 -14.77
C ARG A 175 14.75 -13.64 -15.17
N ILE A 176 13.73 -14.49 -15.35
CA ILE A 176 13.90 -15.88 -15.81
C ILE A 176 14.43 -15.93 -17.24
N GLU A 177 13.92 -15.08 -18.15
CA GLU A 177 14.39 -15.00 -19.53
C GLU A 177 15.88 -14.62 -19.61
N GLN A 178 16.29 -13.58 -18.87
CA GLN A 178 17.69 -13.15 -18.79
C GLN A 178 18.60 -14.27 -18.30
N LEU A 179 18.19 -14.99 -17.25
CA LEU A 179 18.98 -16.10 -16.71
C LEU A 179 19.08 -17.29 -17.67
N THR A 180 18.05 -17.50 -18.49
CA THR A 180 18.03 -18.55 -19.51
C THR A 180 18.93 -18.20 -20.69
N GLN A 181 18.97 -16.94 -21.11
CA GLN A 181 19.83 -16.45 -22.21
C GLN A 181 21.33 -16.39 -21.86
N MET A 182 21.67 -16.43 -20.56
CA MET A 182 23.06 -16.47 -20.08
C MET A 182 23.64 -17.89 -20.02
N ARG A 183 22.86 -18.92 -20.32
CA ARG A 183 23.29 -20.33 -20.40
C ARG A 183 23.53 -20.72 -21.85
#